data_AF-A0A6L3N801-F1
#
_entry.id   AF-A0A6L3N801-F1
#
_cell.length_a   1.000
_cell.length_b   1.000
_cell.length_c   1.000
_cell.angle_alpha   90.00
_cell.angle_beta   90.00
_cell.angle_gamma   90.00
#
_symmetry.space_group_name_H-M   'P 1'
#
loop_
_entity.id
_entity.type
_entity.pdbx_description
1 polymer ?
#
loop_
_entity_poly.entity_id
_entity_poly.type
_entity_poly.pdbx_seq_one_letter_code
_entity_poly.pdbx_strand_id
1 'polypeptide(L)'
;MTRHPQRGARRTHARQARGLAATLAVCMALAGCTVGPDFKPPQAEVPANWHDLQAPAAASAASAPGAAAPSSPVTSADPDPRWWRAFGDPLLDRLVE
;
A
#
# COMPACT_ATOMS: atom_id res chain seq x y z
N MET A 1 -34.64 -35.22 -60.67
CA MET A 1 -34.48 -35.72 -59.29
C MET A 1 -33.31 -35.00 -58.63
N THR A 2 -33.53 -33.99 -57.78
CA THR A 2 -32.49 -33.46 -56.89
C THR A 2 -33.16 -32.82 -55.67
N ARG A 3 -33.36 -33.61 -54.60
CA ARG A 3 -33.77 -33.10 -53.28
C ARG A 3 -32.51 -32.65 -52.54
N HIS A 4 -32.42 -31.36 -52.21
CA HIS A 4 -31.33 -30.79 -51.40
C HIS A 4 -31.57 -31.00 -49.90
N PRO A 5 -30.67 -31.69 -49.16
CA PRO A 5 -30.76 -31.78 -47.70
C PRO A 5 -29.88 -30.69 -47.08
N GLN A 6 -30.33 -29.42 -47.09
CA GLN A 6 -29.55 -28.28 -46.58
C GLN A 6 -30.20 -27.60 -45.35
N ARG A 7 -31.37 -28.08 -44.91
CA ARG A 7 -32.13 -27.46 -43.81
C ARG A 7 -31.68 -27.89 -42.41
N GLY A 8 -31.01 -29.03 -42.27
CA GLY A 8 -30.52 -29.56 -40.98
C GLY A 8 -29.27 -28.84 -40.47
N ALA A 9 -28.25 -28.68 -41.33
CA ALA A 9 -26.98 -28.04 -40.99
C ALA A 9 -27.15 -26.56 -40.59
N ARG A 10 -28.04 -25.83 -41.26
CA ARG A 10 -28.33 -24.41 -40.91
C ARG A 10 -28.87 -24.24 -39.49
N ARG A 11 -29.62 -25.21 -38.97
CA ARG A 11 -30.22 -25.16 -37.63
C ARG A 11 -29.20 -25.46 -36.53
N THR A 12 -28.24 -26.34 -36.78
CA THR A 12 -27.15 -26.64 -35.84
C THR A 12 -26.13 -25.50 -35.77
N HIS A 13 -25.77 -24.90 -36.92
CA HIS A 13 -24.88 -23.73 -36.95
C HIS A 13 -25.49 -22.51 -36.25
N ALA A 14 -26.79 -22.26 -36.42
CA ALA A 14 -27.47 -21.16 -35.71
C ALA A 14 -27.53 -21.39 -34.19
N ARG A 15 -27.64 -22.65 -33.73
CA ARG A 15 -27.59 -23.01 -32.30
C ARG A 15 -26.17 -22.90 -31.73
N GLN A 16 -25.16 -23.31 -32.50
CA GLN A 16 -23.74 -23.19 -32.14
C GLN A 16 -23.29 -21.72 -32.04
N ALA A 17 -23.69 -20.88 -33.00
CA ALA A 17 -23.37 -19.45 -32.99
C ALA A 17 -24.00 -18.70 -31.80
N ARG A 18 -25.23 -19.07 -31.41
CA ARG A 18 -25.90 -18.51 -30.22
C ARG A 18 -25.20 -18.93 -28.92
N GLY A 19 -24.74 -20.18 -28.83
CA GLY A 19 -23.95 -20.65 -27.69
C GLY A 19 -22.64 -19.90 -27.54
N LEU A 20 -21.88 -19.76 -28.64
CA LEU A 20 -20.61 -19.04 -28.65
C LEU A 20 -20.78 -17.56 -28.27
N ALA A 21 -21.81 -16.90 -28.81
CA ALA A 21 -22.12 -15.50 -28.50
C ALA A 21 -22.51 -15.31 -27.02
N ALA A 22 -23.29 -16.23 -26.45
CA ALA A 22 -23.64 -16.20 -25.03
C ALA A 22 -22.41 -16.40 -24.13
N THR A 23 -21.51 -17.33 -24.48
CA THR A 23 -20.25 -17.52 -23.75
C THR A 23 -19.36 -16.28 -23.83
N LEU A 24 -19.22 -15.67 -25.02
CA LEU A 24 -18.42 -14.46 -25.18
C LEU A 24 -18.98 -13.29 -24.35
N ALA A 25 -20.31 -13.12 -24.35
CA ALA A 25 -20.98 -12.08 -23.58
C ALA A 25 -20.78 -12.27 -22.07
N VAL A 26 -20.85 -13.51 -21.58
CA VAL A 26 -20.56 -13.84 -20.18
C VAL A 26 -19.09 -13.55 -19.84
N CYS A 27 -18.14 -13.92 -20.69
CA CYS A 27 -16.72 -13.60 -20.49
C CYS A 27 -16.47 -12.09 -20.44
N MET A 28 -17.11 -11.29 -21.31
CA MET A 28 -17.01 -9.83 -21.28
C MET A 28 -17.64 -9.22 -20.03
N ALA A 29 -18.77 -9.75 -19.57
CA ALA A 29 -19.42 -9.30 -18.34
C ALA A 29 -18.58 -9.60 -17.09
N LEU A 30 -17.80 -10.68 -17.10
CA LEU A 30 -16.89 -11.07 -16.03
C LEU A 30 -15.50 -10.42 -16.14
N ALA A 31 -15.15 -9.82 -17.28
CA ALA A 31 -13.87 -9.13 -17.51
C ALA A 31 -13.78 -7.74 -16.83
N GLY A 32 -14.54 -7.54 -15.75
CA GLY A 32 -14.58 -6.31 -14.98
C GLY A 32 -13.97 -6.49 -13.60
N CYS A 33 -12.66 -6.30 -13.49
CA CYS A 33 -12.01 -5.80 -12.28
C CYS A 33 -10.74 -5.06 -12.73
N THR A 34 -10.90 -3.87 -13.29
CA THR A 34 -9.77 -2.97 -13.46
C THR A 34 -9.27 -2.64 -12.06
N VAL A 35 -8.01 -2.98 -11.77
CA VAL A 35 -7.26 -2.27 -10.74
C VAL A 35 -7.36 -0.78 -11.08
N GLY A 36 -7.69 0.05 -10.10
CA GLY A 36 -7.98 1.47 -10.31
C GLY A 36 -6.88 2.20 -11.10
N PRO A 37 -7.10 3.48 -11.44
CA PRO A 37 -6.09 4.28 -12.15
C PRO A 37 -4.74 4.20 -11.43
N ASP A 38 -3.66 4.37 -12.19
CA ASP A 38 -2.31 4.34 -11.65
C ASP A 38 -2.19 5.26 -10.42
N PHE A 39 -1.68 4.71 -9.32
CA PHE A 39 -1.49 5.45 -8.09
C PHE A 39 -0.54 6.63 -8.32
N LYS A 40 -0.97 7.82 -7.89
CA LYS A 40 -0.12 9.01 -7.84
C LYS A 40 0.05 9.42 -6.38
N PRO A 41 1.28 9.40 -5.83
CA PRO A 41 1.52 9.89 -4.47
C PRO A 41 1.01 11.33 -4.33
N PRO A 42 0.18 11.61 -3.32
CA PRO A 42 -0.26 12.98 -3.07
C PRO A 42 0.93 13.83 -2.62
N GLN A 43 0.95 15.09 -3.03
CA GLN A 43 1.84 16.09 -2.45
C GLN A 43 1.30 16.41 -1.06
N ALA A 44 2.04 16.02 -0.01
CA ALA A 44 1.67 16.34 1.37
C ALA A 44 2.03 17.80 1.66
N GLU A 45 1.04 18.62 1.99
CA GLU A 45 1.25 19.99 2.44
C GLU A 45 1.66 19.98 3.91
N VAL A 46 2.94 19.68 4.16
CA VAL A 46 3.55 19.65 5.49
C VAL A 46 4.63 20.74 5.60
N PRO A 47 4.89 21.26 6.81
CA PRO A 47 6.01 22.16 7.04
C PRO A 47 7.33 21.54 6.57
N ALA A 48 8.22 22.36 6.02
CA ALA A 48 9.55 21.92 5.58
C ALA A 48 10.36 21.31 6.75
N ASN A 49 10.17 21.85 7.96
CA ASN A 49 10.79 21.35 9.18
C ASN A 49 9.75 21.30 10.31
N TRP A 50 9.61 20.14 10.96
CA TRP A 50 8.79 20.00 12.16
C TRP A 50 9.52 20.43 13.45
N HIS A 51 10.84 20.60 13.38
CA HIS A 51 11.72 20.78 14.54
C HIS A 51 12.36 22.17 14.63
N ASP A 52 11.79 23.19 13.99
CA ASP A 52 12.22 24.60 14.09
C ASP A 52 11.94 25.25 15.47
N LEU A 53 11.85 24.43 16.53
CA LEU A 53 12.08 24.84 17.90
C LEU A 53 13.50 24.46 18.31
N GLN A 54 14.50 24.84 17.50
CA GLN A 54 15.81 25.15 18.06
C GLN A 54 15.68 26.45 18.86
N ALA A 55 14.90 26.44 19.94
CA ALA A 55 15.16 27.36 21.01
C ALA A 55 16.62 27.11 21.41
N PRO A 56 17.48 28.13 21.51
CA PRO A 56 18.83 27.98 22.02
C PRO A 56 18.71 27.47 23.46
N ALA A 57 18.72 26.15 23.60
CA ALA A 57 18.52 25.50 24.86
C ALA A 57 19.79 25.64 25.68
N ALA A 58 19.59 26.05 26.92
CA ALA A 58 20.03 25.18 28.00
C ALA A 58 21.54 25.07 28.26
N ALA A 59 22.34 26.08 27.88
CA ALA A 59 23.63 26.27 28.57
C ALA A 59 23.44 26.63 30.06
N SER A 60 22.30 27.25 30.43
CA SER A 60 22.06 27.71 31.81
C SER A 60 21.11 26.85 32.64
N ALA A 61 20.48 25.81 32.07
CA ALA A 61 19.52 24.95 32.78
C ALA A 61 20.07 23.55 33.11
N ALA A 62 21.22 23.17 32.55
CA ALA A 62 21.86 21.87 32.78
C ALA A 62 22.44 21.67 34.20
N SER A 63 22.36 22.70 35.07
CA SER A 63 22.93 22.64 36.42
C SER A 63 21.92 22.25 37.51
N ALA A 64 20.65 21.95 37.17
CA ALA A 64 19.66 21.49 38.13
C ALA A 64 19.65 19.94 38.20
N PRO A 65 19.78 19.33 39.40
CA PRO A 65 19.60 17.89 39.55
C PRO A 65 18.18 17.50 39.11
N GLY A 66 18.06 16.68 38.07
CA GLY A 66 16.77 16.24 37.51
C GLY A 66 16.31 16.96 36.23
N ALA A 67 17.14 17.86 35.65
CA ALA A 67 16.87 18.39 34.31
C ALA A 67 16.94 17.25 33.28
N ALA A 68 15.79 16.90 32.68
CA ALA A 68 15.74 15.93 31.60
C ALA A 68 16.57 16.44 30.41
N ALA A 69 17.40 15.56 29.84
CA ALA A 69 18.17 15.89 28.65
C ALA A 69 17.22 16.34 27.53
N PRO A 70 17.58 17.38 26.74
CA PRO A 70 16.77 17.77 25.60
C PRO A 70 16.67 16.58 24.64
N SER A 71 15.44 16.16 24.32
CA SER A 71 15.20 15.11 23.34
C SER A 71 15.57 15.63 21.96
N SER A 72 16.52 14.96 21.31
CA SER A 72 16.84 15.22 19.91
C SER A 72 16.02 14.26 19.05
N PRO A 73 15.15 14.75 18.17
CA PRO A 73 14.37 13.90 17.29
C PRO A 73 15.30 13.20 16.29
N VAL A 74 15.14 11.88 16.15
CA VAL A 74 15.84 11.10 15.13
C VAL A 74 15.24 11.47 13.77
N THR A 75 16.00 12.22 12.97
CA THR A 75 15.60 12.69 11.63
C THR A 75 15.87 11.68 10.51
N SER A 76 16.53 10.57 10.82
CA SER A 76 16.71 9.46 9.89
C SER A 76 15.42 8.66 9.80
N ALA A 77 14.95 8.42 8.58
CA ALA A 77 13.82 7.54 8.29
C ALA A 77 14.11 6.05 8.61
N ASP A 78 15.35 5.73 8.98
CA ASP A 78 15.80 4.39 9.36
C ASP A 78 16.26 4.42 10.83
N PRO A 79 15.38 4.09 11.80
CA PRO A 79 15.79 3.89 13.18
C PRO A 79 16.69 2.66 13.26
N ASP A 80 17.62 2.64 14.22
CA ASP A 80 18.39 1.42 14.51
C ASP A 80 17.41 0.24 14.69
N PRO A 81 17.58 -0.89 13.96
CA PRO A 81 16.73 -2.05 14.13
C PRO A 81 16.72 -2.59 15.57
N ARG A 82 17.67 -2.16 16.41
CA ARG A 82 17.74 -2.40 17.85
C ARG A 82 17.45 -1.16 18.69
N TRP A 83 16.50 -0.33 18.26
CA TRP A 83 16.12 0.93 18.91
C TRP A 83 15.91 0.81 20.44
N TRP A 84 15.45 -0.36 20.92
CA TRP A 84 15.17 -0.59 22.34
C TRP A 84 16.43 -0.59 23.21
N ARG A 85 17.62 -0.83 22.65
CA ARG A 85 18.88 -0.83 23.41
C ARG A 85 19.28 0.53 23.95
N ALA A 86 18.78 1.61 23.34
CA ALA A 86 19.00 2.97 23.83
C ALA A 86 18.47 3.20 25.27
N PHE A 87 17.53 2.36 25.72
CA PHE A 87 16.99 2.42 27.08
C PHE A 87 17.91 1.79 28.13
N GLY A 88 18.87 0.95 27.73
CA GLY A 88 19.78 0.27 28.65
C GLY A 88 19.08 -0.66 29.66
N ASP A 89 17.91 -1.19 29.32
CA ASP A 89 17.11 -2.04 30.20
C ASP A 89 17.33 -3.54 29.87
N PRO A 90 18.00 -4.30 30.76
CA PRO A 90 18.28 -5.72 30.53
C PRO A 90 17.03 -6.61 30.59
N LEU A 91 15.93 -6.14 31.19
CA LEU A 91 14.65 -6.84 31.10
C LEU A 91 14.05 -6.65 29.71
N LEU A 92 14.06 -5.42 29.20
CA LEU A 92 13.58 -5.10 27.86
C LEU A 92 14.34 -5.87 26.79
N ASP A 93 15.67 -5.98 26.92
CA ASP A 93 16.50 -6.78 26.01
C ASP A 93 16.00 -8.24 25.92
N ARG A 94 15.78 -8.90 27.06
CA ARG A 94 15.27 -10.28 27.12
C ARG A 94 13.85 -10.47 26.58
N LEU A 95 13.05 -9.41 26.50
CA LEU A 95 11.69 -9.49 25.98
C LEU A 95 11.63 -9.39 24.46
N VAL A 96 12.61 -8.71 23.87
CA VAL A 96 12.66 -8.47 22.42
C VAL A 96 13.53 -9.50 21.70
N GLU A 97 14.59 -10.00 22.36
CA GLU A 97 15.52 -11.02 21.85
C GLU A 97 14.94 -12.45 21.93
#